data_AF-A0A506RPP3-F1
#
_entry.id   AF-A0A506RPP3-F1
#
_cell.length_a   1.000
_cell.length_b   1.000
_cell.length_c   1.000
_cell.angle_alpha   90.00
_cell.angle_beta   90.00
_cell.angle_gamma   90.00
#
_symmetry.space_group_name_H-M   'P 1'
#
loop_
_entity.id
_entity.type
_entity.pdbx_description
1 polymer ?
#
loop_
_entity_poly.entity_id
_entity_poly.type
_entity_poly.pdbx_seq_one_letter_code
_entity_poly.pdbx_strand_id
1 'polypeptide(L)'
;MKLGKFGLVSALACAASIAHAGQAESQDVKMINLAHQSGCVTCHAISGAGKGPNGLKPIGPAWQDVAKKYGNDPDAKAALVTTVLNGSSPYQSHWKGEVSGVAMPPNSVVLSKEQANELVGWILHLAD
;
A
#
# COMPACT_ATOMS: atom_id res chain seq x y z
N MET A 1 -5.17 38.78 66.81
CA MET A 1 -5.07 38.99 65.35
C MET A 1 -3.59 39.24 65.06
N LYS A 2 -2.79 38.49 64.28
CA LYS A 2 -2.93 37.43 63.29
C LYS A 2 -1.75 36.44 63.50
N LEU A 3 -2.00 35.14 63.36
CA LEU A 3 -0.97 34.08 63.38
C LEU A 3 -0.32 33.97 61.98
N GLY A 4 1.00 34.11 61.88
CA GLY A 4 1.77 33.75 60.68
C GLY A 4 2.45 32.40 60.89
N LYS A 5 1.87 31.32 60.34
CA LYS A 5 2.48 29.99 60.30
C LYS A 5 3.40 29.91 59.07
N PHE A 6 4.72 29.81 59.30
CA PHE A 6 5.66 29.39 58.27
C PHE A 6 5.63 27.86 58.21
N GLY A 7 4.98 27.33 57.17
CA GLY A 7 4.90 25.90 56.86
C GLY A 7 6.00 25.49 55.89
N LEU A 8 6.70 24.43 56.26
CA LEU A 8 7.81 23.77 55.58
C LEU A 8 7.29 22.77 54.50
N VAL A 9 8.15 22.48 53.52
CA VAL A 9 8.21 21.28 52.64
C VAL A 9 7.17 21.14 51.52
N SER A 10 7.62 21.10 50.26
CA SER A 10 7.83 19.83 49.53
C SER A 10 8.10 20.10 48.05
N ALA A 11 9.34 19.85 47.62
CA ALA A 11 9.71 19.85 46.21
C ALA A 11 9.15 18.57 45.56
N LEU A 12 8.02 18.70 44.87
CA LEU A 12 7.46 17.63 44.05
C LEU A 12 8.21 17.59 42.71
N ALA A 13 9.21 16.71 42.62
CA ALA A 13 9.87 16.40 41.36
C ALA A 13 8.89 15.63 40.46
N CYS A 14 8.28 16.32 39.49
CA CYS A 14 7.56 15.68 38.40
C CYS A 14 8.54 14.88 37.54
N ALA A 15 8.61 13.57 37.75
CA ALA A 15 9.23 12.65 36.80
C ALA A 15 8.40 12.67 35.52
N ALA A 16 8.87 13.40 34.50
CA ALA A 16 8.32 13.35 33.16
C ALA A 16 8.70 12.01 32.53
N SER A 17 7.79 11.03 32.62
CA SER A 17 7.87 9.81 31.83
C SER A 17 7.70 10.18 30.37
N ILE A 18 8.82 10.32 29.63
CA ILE A 18 8.80 10.41 28.17
C ILE A 18 8.42 9.02 27.67
N ALA A 19 7.12 8.76 27.53
CA ALA A 19 6.64 7.62 26.78
C ALA A 19 7.10 7.80 25.33
N HIS A 20 8.14 7.07 24.94
CA HIS A 20 8.47 6.87 23.54
C HIS A 20 7.36 6.02 22.93
N ALA A 21 6.29 6.66 22.47
CA ALA A 21 5.37 6.05 21.53
C ALA A 21 6.17 5.81 20.25
N GLY A 22 6.50 4.55 19.96
CA GLY A 22 7.08 4.16 18.68
C GLY A 22 6.15 4.67 17.57
N GLN A 23 6.70 5.45 16.63
CA GLN A 23 5.94 5.96 15.50
C GLN A 23 5.44 4.75 14.69
N ALA A 24 4.14 4.50 14.70
CA ALA A 24 3.54 3.52 13.80
C ALA A 24 3.79 4.00 12.36
N GLU A 25 4.44 3.18 11.56
CA GLU A 25 4.62 3.41 10.12
C GLU A 25 3.23 3.50 9.46
N SER A 26 3.03 4.48 8.58
CA SER A 26 1.75 4.60 7.89
C SER A 26 1.53 3.39 6.98
N GLN A 27 0.26 3.01 6.77
CA GLN A 27 -0.08 1.92 5.86
C GLN A 27 0.46 2.18 4.44
N ASP A 28 0.45 3.45 3.99
CA ASP A 28 1.01 3.82 2.69
C ASP A 28 2.49 3.49 2.58
N VAL A 29 3.30 3.87 3.59
CA VAL A 29 4.74 3.59 3.57
C VAL A 29 4.99 2.08 3.59
N LYS A 30 4.24 1.32 4.41
CA LYS A 30 4.33 -0.15 4.45
C LYS A 30 4.00 -0.78 3.09
N MET A 31 2.94 -0.35 2.43
CA MET A 31 2.48 -0.93 1.16
C MET A 31 3.38 -0.54 -0.02
N ILE A 32 3.87 0.71 -0.04
CA ILE A 32 4.89 1.15 -1.00
C ILE A 32 6.15 0.29 -0.83
N ASN A 33 6.65 0.15 0.40
CA ASN A 33 7.84 -0.66 0.68
C ASN A 33 7.66 -2.12 0.24
N LEU A 34 6.52 -2.74 0.57
CA LEU A 34 6.19 -4.09 0.12
C LEU A 34 6.21 -4.20 -1.41
N ALA A 35 5.58 -3.26 -2.12
CA ALA A 35 5.50 -3.32 -3.57
C ALA A 35 6.85 -3.08 -4.27
N HIS A 36 7.72 -2.26 -3.67
CA HIS A 36 9.11 -2.10 -4.11
C HIS A 36 9.91 -3.39 -3.90
N GLN A 37 9.85 -3.99 -2.71
CA GLN A 37 10.59 -5.20 -2.37
C GLN A 37 10.13 -6.43 -3.17
N SER A 38 8.83 -6.52 -3.47
CA SER A 38 8.27 -7.56 -4.32
C SER A 38 8.38 -7.26 -5.82
N GLY A 39 9.00 -6.14 -6.21
CA GLY A 39 9.29 -5.79 -7.61
C GLY A 39 8.08 -5.33 -8.44
N CYS A 40 6.91 -5.13 -7.83
CA CYS A 40 5.66 -4.78 -8.51
C CYS A 40 5.78 -3.47 -9.30
N VAL A 41 6.54 -2.52 -8.77
CA VAL A 41 6.77 -1.19 -9.37
C VAL A 41 7.65 -1.19 -10.62
N THR A 42 8.19 -2.36 -11.00
CA THR A 42 8.90 -2.54 -12.28
C THR A 42 7.95 -2.43 -13.47
N CYS A 43 6.71 -2.87 -13.28
CA CYS A 43 5.70 -2.95 -14.33
C CYS A 43 4.51 -2.02 -14.08
N HIS A 44 4.23 -1.71 -12.81
CA HIS A 44 3.11 -0.88 -12.40
C HIS A 44 3.57 0.45 -11.82
N ALA A 45 2.79 1.49 -12.03
CA ALA A 45 2.91 2.76 -11.32
C ALA A 45 1.75 2.90 -10.32
N ILE A 46 1.96 3.68 -9.26
CA ILE A 46 0.86 4.07 -8.36
C ILE A 46 -0.15 4.89 -9.15
N SER A 47 0.30 6.01 -9.71
CA SER A 47 -0.52 6.98 -10.43
C SER A 47 0.02 7.24 -11.82
N GLY A 48 -0.88 7.43 -12.79
CA GLY A 48 -0.53 7.72 -14.17
C GLY A 48 0.04 6.50 -14.89
N ALA A 49 -0.39 6.28 -16.13
CA ALA A 49 0.03 5.12 -16.90
C ALA A 49 1.56 5.15 -17.16
N GLY A 50 2.19 6.32 -17.32
CA GLY A 50 3.59 6.42 -17.70
C GLY A 50 3.84 5.98 -19.16
N LYS A 51 5.10 5.94 -19.59
CA LYS A 51 5.50 5.35 -20.88
C LYS A 51 6.22 4.04 -20.62
N GLY A 52 5.86 2.99 -21.36
CA GLY A 52 6.59 1.74 -21.34
C GLY A 52 7.89 1.82 -22.13
N PRO A 53 8.65 0.71 -22.18
CA PRO A 53 9.92 0.64 -22.89
C PRO A 53 9.73 0.98 -24.37
N ASN A 54 10.73 1.66 -24.97
CA ASN A 54 10.74 2.00 -26.39
C ASN A 54 9.54 2.82 -26.88
N GLY A 55 8.94 3.63 -25.99
CA GLY A 55 7.79 4.48 -26.32
C GLY A 55 6.46 3.73 -26.40
N LEU A 56 6.42 2.48 -25.96
CA LEU A 56 5.20 1.70 -25.85
C LEU A 56 4.28 2.22 -24.72
N LYS A 57 3.06 1.68 -24.70
CA LYS A 57 2.17 1.78 -23.54
C LYS A 57 2.83 1.19 -22.28
N PRO A 58 2.33 1.51 -21.08
CA PRO A 58 2.86 0.99 -19.82
C PRO A 58 2.84 -0.54 -19.80
N ILE A 59 3.72 -1.17 -19.03
CA ILE A 59 3.75 -2.64 -18.95
C ILE A 59 2.49 -3.16 -18.23
N GLY A 60 2.19 -2.61 -17.05
CA GLY A 60 0.96 -2.87 -16.29
C GLY A 60 0.14 -1.59 -16.11
N PRO A 61 -1.15 -1.71 -15.76
CA PRO A 61 -1.98 -0.55 -15.46
C PRO A 61 -1.46 0.19 -14.22
N ALA A 62 -1.73 1.50 -14.15
CA ALA A 62 -1.55 2.23 -12.91
C ALA A 62 -2.54 1.71 -11.86
N TRP A 63 -2.13 1.64 -10.60
CA TRP A 63 -3.00 1.12 -9.53
C TRP A 63 -4.22 2.01 -9.28
N GLN A 64 -4.12 3.32 -9.51
CA GLN A 64 -5.30 4.19 -9.50
C GLN A 64 -6.33 3.80 -10.58
N ASP A 65 -5.90 3.33 -11.75
CA ASP A 65 -6.82 2.88 -12.79
C ASP A 65 -7.45 1.53 -12.41
N VAL A 66 -6.69 0.65 -11.75
CA VAL A 66 -7.22 -0.58 -11.14
C VAL A 66 -8.28 -0.23 -10.11
N ALA A 67 -8.01 0.72 -9.22
CA ALA A 67 -8.95 1.18 -8.21
C ALA A 67 -10.23 1.75 -8.84
N LYS A 68 -10.11 2.60 -9.86
CA LYS A 68 -11.28 3.16 -10.58
C LYS A 68 -12.11 2.08 -11.26
N LYS A 69 -11.46 1.07 -11.84
CA LYS A 69 -12.14 -0.03 -12.55
C LYS A 69 -12.86 -1.00 -11.61
N TYR A 70 -12.30 -1.26 -10.43
CA TYR A 70 -12.71 -2.36 -9.56
C TYR A 70 -13.17 -1.94 -8.16
N GLY A 71 -13.02 -0.68 -7.75
CA GLY A 71 -13.26 -0.24 -6.36
C GLY A 71 -14.71 -0.39 -5.87
N ASN A 72 -15.68 -0.47 -6.79
CA ASN A 72 -17.10 -0.69 -6.48
C ASN A 72 -17.54 -2.15 -6.62
N ASP A 73 -16.63 -3.06 -6.96
CA ASP A 73 -16.91 -4.48 -7.13
C ASP A 73 -16.53 -5.24 -5.83
N PRO A 74 -17.51 -5.78 -5.09
CA PRO A 74 -17.24 -6.48 -3.82
C PRO A 74 -16.42 -7.77 -4.00
N ASP A 75 -16.42 -8.37 -5.19
CA ASP A 75 -15.70 -9.60 -5.49
C ASP A 75 -14.29 -9.34 -6.06
N ALA A 76 -14.01 -8.10 -6.47
CA ALA A 76 -12.76 -7.76 -7.15
C ALA A 76 -11.52 -8.01 -6.31
N LYS A 77 -11.57 -7.76 -4.99
CA LYS A 77 -10.40 -7.99 -4.12
C LYS A 77 -9.95 -9.44 -4.19
N ALA A 78 -10.88 -10.39 -4.08
CA ALA A 78 -10.55 -11.81 -4.12
C ALA A 78 -10.00 -12.23 -5.49
N ALA A 79 -10.64 -11.78 -6.57
CA ALA A 79 -10.19 -12.06 -7.94
C ALA A 79 -8.79 -11.48 -8.22
N LEU A 80 -8.53 -10.23 -7.83
CA LEU A 80 -7.24 -9.57 -8.03
C LEU A 80 -6.14 -10.21 -7.19
N VAL A 81 -6.42 -10.63 -5.94
CA VAL A 81 -5.46 -11.41 -5.14
C VAL A 81 -5.08 -12.71 -5.85
N THR A 82 -6.05 -13.42 -6.41
CA THR A 82 -5.79 -14.63 -7.21
C THR A 82 -4.92 -14.32 -8.43
N THR A 83 -5.21 -13.22 -9.15
CA THR A 83 -4.38 -12.76 -10.27
C THR A 83 -2.96 -12.39 -9.84
N VAL A 84 -2.77 -11.69 -8.71
CA VAL A 84 -1.44 -11.33 -8.18
C VAL A 84 -0.62 -12.58 -7.86
N LEU A 85 -1.21 -13.55 -7.16
CA LEU A 85 -0.49 -14.75 -6.74
C LEU A 85 -0.19 -15.70 -7.91
N ASN A 86 -1.15 -15.88 -8.82
CA ASN A 86 -1.07 -16.89 -9.88
C ASN A 86 -0.68 -16.34 -11.25
N GLY A 87 -0.58 -15.03 -11.39
CA GLY A 87 -0.35 -14.36 -12.66
C GLY A 87 -1.63 -14.18 -13.48
N SER A 88 -1.50 -13.47 -14.61
CA SER A 88 -2.59 -13.24 -15.56
C SER A 88 -2.37 -14.02 -16.86
N SER A 89 -3.45 -14.30 -17.59
CA SER A 89 -3.36 -15.01 -18.87
C SER A 89 -2.85 -14.10 -20.01
N PRO A 90 -1.92 -14.56 -20.87
CA PRO A 90 -1.52 -13.81 -22.06
C PRO A 90 -2.61 -13.70 -23.13
N TYR A 91 -3.67 -14.49 -23.02
CA TYR A 91 -4.77 -14.54 -24.00
C TYR A 91 -6.02 -13.77 -23.55
N GLN A 92 -6.11 -13.45 -22.26
CA GLN A 92 -7.29 -12.81 -21.65
C GLN A 92 -6.87 -11.62 -20.78
N SER A 93 -6.28 -10.60 -21.41
CA SER A 93 -5.93 -9.37 -20.71
C SER A 93 -7.17 -8.52 -20.44
N HIS A 94 -7.38 -8.19 -19.17
CA HIS A 94 -8.43 -7.25 -18.73
C HIS A 94 -8.08 -5.78 -19.09
N TRP A 95 -6.88 -5.57 -19.65
CA TRP A 95 -6.29 -4.26 -19.98
C TRP A 95 -5.86 -4.21 -21.45
N LYS A 96 -6.52 -5.01 -22.31
CA LYS A 96 -6.20 -5.12 -23.73
C LYS A 96 -6.24 -3.76 -24.41
N GLY A 97 -5.12 -3.36 -24.99
CA GLY A 97 -4.98 -2.07 -25.67
C GLY A 97 -4.74 -0.89 -24.73
N GLU A 98 -4.72 -1.08 -23.42
CA GLU A 98 -4.38 -0.05 -22.43
C GLU A 98 -2.91 -0.18 -21.98
N VAL A 99 -2.39 -1.40 -21.96
CA VAL A 99 -1.01 -1.74 -21.57
C VAL A 99 -0.29 -2.53 -22.67
N SER A 100 1.03 -2.59 -22.59
CA SER A 100 1.89 -3.38 -23.48
C SER A 100 2.23 -4.77 -22.91
N GLY A 101 2.10 -4.97 -21.61
CA GLY A 101 2.35 -6.26 -20.97
C GLY A 101 1.31 -7.29 -21.40
N VAL A 102 1.78 -8.45 -21.86
CA VAL A 102 0.92 -9.55 -22.30
C VAL A 102 0.33 -10.31 -21.11
N ALA A 103 1.14 -10.53 -20.07
CA ALA A 103 0.76 -11.27 -18.87
C ALA A 103 1.60 -10.79 -17.68
N MET A 104 0.97 -10.76 -16.50
CA MET A 104 1.66 -10.62 -15.24
C MET A 104 2.15 -12.01 -14.78
N PRO A 105 3.43 -12.19 -14.44
CA PRO A 105 3.92 -13.45 -13.87
C PRO A 105 3.28 -13.78 -12.51
N PRO A 106 3.25 -15.06 -12.09
CA PRO A 106 2.88 -15.43 -10.73
C PRO A 106 3.82 -14.82 -9.69
N ASN A 107 3.28 -14.17 -8.65
CA ASN A 107 4.08 -13.51 -7.61
C ASN A 107 4.12 -14.29 -6.28
N SER A 108 3.54 -15.49 -6.22
CA SER A 108 3.54 -16.33 -5.01
C SER A 108 4.94 -16.73 -4.50
N VAL A 109 5.98 -16.56 -5.32
CA VAL A 109 7.38 -16.79 -4.94
C VAL A 109 7.94 -15.66 -4.06
N VAL A 110 7.40 -14.44 -4.20
CA VAL A 110 7.91 -13.22 -3.52
C VAL A 110 6.87 -12.55 -2.62
N LEU A 111 5.66 -13.12 -2.53
CA LEU A 111 4.52 -12.48 -1.89
C LEU A 111 3.59 -13.55 -1.29
N SER A 112 3.34 -13.46 0.03
CA SER A 112 2.40 -14.35 0.73
C SER A 112 0.95 -14.00 0.38
N LYS A 113 0.01 -14.90 0.68
CA LYS A 113 -1.42 -14.61 0.47
C LYS A 113 -1.88 -13.43 1.33
N GLU A 114 -1.38 -13.32 2.54
CA GLU A 114 -1.70 -12.23 3.48
C GLU A 114 -1.17 -10.90 2.96
N GLN A 115 0.10 -10.86 2.53
CA GLN A 115 0.70 -9.69 1.89
C GLN A 115 -0.07 -9.27 0.63
N ALA A 116 -0.54 -10.24 -0.16
CA ALA A 116 -1.33 -9.95 -1.37
C ALA A 116 -2.67 -9.31 -1.01
N ASN A 117 -3.31 -9.80 0.05
CA ASN A 117 -4.57 -9.24 0.53
C ASN A 117 -4.43 -7.82 1.07
N GLU A 118 -3.33 -7.52 1.76
CA GLU A 118 -3.02 -6.15 2.22
C GLU A 118 -2.77 -5.24 1.02
N LEU A 119 -1.86 -5.64 0.12
CA LEU A 119 -1.47 -4.83 -1.03
C LEU A 119 -2.63 -4.56 -2.00
N VAL A 120 -3.40 -5.58 -2.36
CA VAL A 120 -4.56 -5.41 -3.25
C VAL A 120 -5.65 -4.58 -2.56
N GLY A 121 -5.85 -4.77 -1.25
CA GLY A 121 -6.78 -3.95 -0.47
C GLY A 121 -6.40 -2.48 -0.53
N TRP A 122 -5.13 -2.17 -0.29
CA TRP A 122 -4.60 -0.81 -0.40
C TRP A 122 -4.75 -0.26 -1.82
N ILE A 123 -4.40 -1.03 -2.85
CA ILE A 123 -4.55 -0.64 -4.27
C ILE A 123 -5.98 -0.20 -4.58
N LEU A 124 -7.00 -0.94 -4.12
CA LEU A 124 -8.41 -0.63 -4.40
C LEU A 124 -8.89 0.68 -3.74
N HIS A 125 -8.16 1.21 -2.77
CA HIS A 125 -8.44 2.50 -2.13
C HIS A 125 -7.68 3.69 -2.74
N LEU A 126 -6.89 3.48 -3.81
CA LEU A 126 -6.13 4.55 -4.46
C LEU A 126 -6.93 5.38 -5.48
N ALA A 127 -8.22 5.09 -5.69
CA ALA A 127 -9.05 5.93 -6.55
C ALA A 127 -9.30 7.26 -5.82
N ASP A 128 -8.64 8.32 -6.28
CA ASP A 128 -8.89 9.71 -5.83
C ASP A 128 -10.38 10.05 -5.86
#